data_AF-A0A965EHT9-F1
#
_entry.id   AF-A0A965EHT9-F1
#
_cell.length_a   1.000
_cell.length_b   1.000
_cell.length_c   1.000
_cell.angle_alpha   90.00
_cell.angle_beta   90.00
_cell.angle_gamma   90.00
#
_symmetry.space_group_name_H-M   'P 1'
#
loop_
_entity.id
_entity.type
_entity.pdbx_description
1 polymer ?
#
loop_
_entity_poly.entity_id
_entity_poly.type
_entity_poly.pdbx_seq_one_letter_code
_entity_poly.pdbx_strand_id
1 'polypeptide(L)'
;MMKFQKINNITGWLVFAVALATYWLTMERTASYWDCGEFIAVSYKLEVPHPPGAPLFLLIGRLFSFLAMDDLTKVAYWINFSSVLASAFTIMFLFWSIVLFGKKLLKLNSIDELTDANTWLLMGAGLVGSLAYTFSDTFWFSAVEAEVYAMSSFFTAFVVWAMLKWDVIEDESKANRWLILIFYMMGLSIGVHLLNLVTIPALSLIYYFKKYKPSLWGIVGTLLISLVIIFFINSIVIPGLPSFAGSLEIFFVNSLRLPFNSGIIFFIVALLGSLIYGIYYSQKKVMPLLNTFLLSFAFILIGYSCYTMVVIRSNYNPPINQNDPSDPIGFVSYL
;
A
#
# COMPACT_ATOMS: atom_id res chain seq x y z
N MET A 1 19.46 -3.72 -24.79
CA MET A 1 18.95 -3.61 -23.39
C MET A 1 19.29 -2.27 -22.74
N MET A 2 20.57 -1.87 -22.65
CA MET A 2 21.00 -0.67 -21.91
C MET A 2 20.44 0.66 -22.44
N LYS A 3 20.31 0.87 -23.77
CA LYS A 3 19.80 2.13 -24.34
C LYS A 3 18.32 2.39 -23.98
N PHE A 4 17.41 1.46 -24.30
CA PHE A 4 15.98 1.60 -23.96
C PHE A 4 15.75 1.70 -22.45
N GLN A 5 16.33 0.80 -21.65
CA GLN A 5 16.12 0.81 -20.19
C GLN A 5 16.63 2.10 -19.56
N LYS A 6 17.79 2.60 -20.01
CA LYS A 6 18.32 3.88 -19.56
C LYS A 6 17.40 5.03 -19.93
N ILE A 7 16.92 5.09 -21.18
CA ILE A 7 15.96 6.12 -21.63
C ILE A 7 14.67 6.04 -20.79
N ASN A 8 14.06 4.86 -20.68
CA ASN A 8 12.84 4.66 -19.89
C ASN A 8 13.00 5.09 -18.42
N ASN A 9 14.12 4.75 -17.80
CA ASN A 9 14.37 5.11 -16.41
C ASN A 9 14.57 6.62 -16.26
N ILE A 10 15.36 7.24 -17.14
CA ILE A 10 15.59 8.69 -17.13
C ILE A 10 14.29 9.45 -17.38
N THR A 11 13.48 9.03 -18.37
CA THR A 11 12.19 9.67 -18.67
C THR A 11 11.23 9.55 -17.49
N GLY A 12 11.18 8.40 -16.80
CA GLY A 12 10.39 8.25 -15.59
C GLY A 12 10.81 9.23 -14.49
N TRP A 13 12.11 9.37 -14.24
CA TRP A 13 12.64 10.35 -13.28
C TRP A 13 12.43 11.81 -13.72
N LEU A 14 12.43 12.09 -15.02
CA LEU A 14 12.09 13.41 -15.55
C LEU A 14 10.62 13.73 -15.28
N VAL A 15 9.72 12.77 -15.52
CA VAL A 15 8.28 12.90 -15.22
C VAL A 15 8.05 13.10 -13.72
N PHE A 16 8.77 12.34 -12.88
CA PHE A 16 8.79 12.56 -11.43
C PHE A 16 9.19 14.00 -11.09
N ALA A 17 10.27 14.52 -11.67
CA ALA A 17 10.76 15.86 -11.40
C ALA A 17 9.77 16.95 -11.83
N VAL A 18 9.11 16.77 -12.98
CA VAL A 18 8.04 17.67 -13.45
C VAL A 18 6.85 17.66 -12.48
N ALA A 19 6.35 16.48 -12.10
CA ALA A 19 5.24 16.36 -11.16
C ALA A 19 5.60 16.94 -9.78
N LEU A 20 6.80 16.63 -9.27
CA LEU A 20 7.31 17.16 -8.01
C LEU A 20 7.38 18.69 -8.04
N ALA A 21 7.94 19.28 -9.09
CA ALA A 21 8.03 20.73 -9.23
C ALA A 21 6.64 21.38 -9.29
N THR A 22 5.73 20.82 -10.09
CA THR A 22 4.35 21.29 -10.20
C THR A 22 3.66 21.31 -8.83
N TYR A 23 3.60 20.16 -8.16
CA TYR A 23 2.88 20.04 -6.89
C TYR A 23 3.55 20.81 -5.76
N TRP A 24 4.89 20.84 -5.73
CA TRP A 24 5.61 21.60 -4.71
C TRP A 24 5.37 23.11 -4.85
N LEU A 25 5.36 23.65 -6.07
CA LEU A 25 5.12 25.08 -6.32
C LEU A 25 3.68 25.50 -5.98
N THR A 26 2.72 24.57 -6.04
CA THR A 26 1.30 24.82 -5.75
C THR A 26 0.83 24.21 -4.42
N MET A 27 1.75 23.69 -3.62
CA MET A 27 1.41 23.02 -2.36
C MET A 27 0.81 24.00 -1.36
N GLU A 28 -0.16 23.53 -0.59
CA GLU A 28 -0.68 24.29 0.55
C GLU A 28 0.43 24.53 1.60
N ARG A 29 0.56 25.78 2.04
CA ARG A 29 1.61 26.15 3.02
C ARG A 29 1.20 25.88 4.46
N THR A 30 -0.10 25.77 4.71
CA THR A 30 -0.73 25.56 6.01
C THR A 30 -1.75 24.42 5.91
N ALA A 31 -2.62 24.26 6.90
CA ALA A 31 -3.76 23.36 6.78
C ALA A 31 -4.74 23.87 5.71
N SER A 32 -5.19 22.98 4.83
CA SER A 32 -6.29 23.21 3.90
C SER A 32 -7.64 22.89 4.57
N TYR A 33 -8.72 23.00 3.81
CA TYR A 33 -10.07 22.65 4.27
C TYR A 33 -10.20 21.12 4.48
N TRP A 34 -11.22 20.69 5.24
CA TRP A 34 -11.51 19.27 5.52
C TRP A 34 -10.55 18.61 6.54
N ASP A 35 -10.11 17.39 6.28
CA ASP A 35 -9.40 16.52 7.24
C ASP A 35 -7.91 16.86 7.39
N CYS A 36 -7.33 17.63 6.45
CA CYS A 36 -5.91 17.98 6.45
C CYS A 36 -5.44 18.64 7.76
N GLY A 37 -6.26 19.51 8.34
CA GLY A 37 -5.94 20.16 9.62
C GLY A 37 -5.82 19.15 10.77
N GLU A 38 -6.71 18.16 10.81
CA GLU A 38 -6.62 17.06 11.77
C GLU A 38 -5.39 16.21 11.48
N PHE A 39 -5.21 15.73 10.26
CA PHE A 39 -4.09 14.87 9.87
C PHE A 39 -2.73 15.50 10.15
N ILE A 40 -2.57 16.81 9.93
CA ILE A 40 -1.36 17.56 10.31
C ILE A 40 -1.16 17.53 11.84
N ALA A 41 -2.20 17.85 12.61
CA ALA A 41 -2.12 17.92 14.06
C ALA A 41 -1.81 16.54 14.68
N VAL A 42 -2.55 15.50 14.26
CA VAL A 42 -2.39 14.15 14.77
C VAL A 42 -1.10 13.49 14.27
N SER A 43 -0.59 13.83 13.08
CA SER A 43 0.73 13.37 12.63
C SER A 43 1.86 13.99 13.46
N TYR A 44 1.76 15.28 13.78
CA TYR A 44 2.80 15.98 14.54
C TYR A 44 3.01 15.39 15.94
N LYS A 45 1.96 14.93 16.60
CA LYS A 45 2.05 14.36 17.95
C LYS A 45 1.77 12.86 18.03
N LEU A 46 1.56 12.21 16.88
CA LEU A 46 1.11 10.81 16.78
C LEU A 46 -0.14 10.58 17.66
N GLU A 47 -1.22 11.30 17.37
CA GLU A 47 -2.49 11.20 18.08
C GLU A 47 -3.46 10.28 17.33
N VAL A 48 -4.70 10.09 17.80
CA VAL A 48 -5.67 9.16 17.22
C VAL A 48 -6.78 9.95 16.51
N PRO A 49 -6.75 10.05 15.17
CA PRO A 49 -7.75 10.80 14.40
C PRO A 49 -9.03 9.98 14.21
N HIS A 50 -9.95 10.51 13.42
CA HIS A 50 -11.15 9.78 13.01
C HIS A 50 -10.84 8.40 12.38
N PRO A 51 -11.75 7.41 12.57
CA PRO A 51 -11.70 6.11 11.89
C PRO A 51 -11.50 6.20 10.36
N PRO A 52 -10.65 5.35 9.74
CA PRO A 52 -9.96 4.19 10.31
C PRO A 52 -8.52 4.52 10.76
N GLY A 53 -8.18 5.78 10.99
CA GLY A 53 -6.95 6.19 11.68
C GLY A 53 -5.69 6.44 10.85
N ALA A 54 -5.57 5.83 9.67
CA ALA A 54 -4.43 6.00 8.74
C ALA A 54 -3.02 6.02 9.42
N PRO A 55 -2.68 5.05 10.29
CA PRO A 55 -1.48 5.09 11.13
C PRO A 55 -0.15 5.20 10.37
N LEU A 56 -0.03 4.58 9.19
CA LEU A 56 1.17 4.69 8.37
C LEU A 56 1.33 6.11 7.80
N PHE A 57 0.21 6.72 7.38
CA PHE A 57 0.22 8.12 6.95
C PHE A 57 0.72 9.03 8.10
N LEU A 58 0.21 8.81 9.32
CA LEU A 58 0.63 9.57 10.51
C LEU A 58 2.11 9.38 10.85
N LEU A 59 2.61 8.14 10.77
CA LEU A 59 4.03 7.85 11.00
C LEU A 59 4.93 8.55 9.98
N ILE A 60 4.55 8.55 8.70
CA ILE A 60 5.30 9.26 7.66
C ILE A 60 5.19 10.78 7.88
N GLY A 61 4.00 11.31 8.16
CA GLY A 61 3.80 12.71 8.49
C GLY A 61 4.67 13.15 9.67
N ARG A 62 4.78 12.32 10.71
CA ARG A 62 5.67 12.57 11.85
C ARG A 62 7.12 12.67 11.42
N LEU A 63 7.60 11.77 10.56
CA LEU A 63 8.98 11.82 10.05
C LEU A 63 9.25 13.12 9.29
N PHE A 64 8.31 13.57 8.45
CA PHE A 64 8.44 14.83 7.73
C PHE A 64 8.37 16.03 8.68
N SER A 65 7.57 15.98 9.73
CA SER A 65 7.49 17.07 10.72
C SER A 65 8.84 17.37 11.39
N PHE A 66 9.75 16.40 11.49
CA PHE A 66 11.10 16.65 12.02
C PHE A 66 11.95 17.58 11.16
N LEU A 67 11.63 17.73 9.86
CA LEU A 67 12.29 18.68 8.97
C LEU A 67 11.93 20.14 9.31
N ALA A 68 10.90 20.37 10.12
CA ALA A 68 10.59 21.70 10.66
C ALA A 68 11.62 22.16 11.70
N MET A 69 12.45 21.25 12.23
CA MET A 69 13.40 21.53 13.31
C MET A 69 12.69 22.24 14.49
N ASP A 70 13.18 23.40 14.92
CA ASP A 70 12.59 24.16 16.03
C ASP A 70 11.47 25.13 15.58
N ASP A 71 11.19 25.22 14.27
CA ASP A 71 10.20 26.15 13.71
C ASP A 71 8.83 25.49 13.54
N LEU A 72 8.01 25.57 14.59
CA LEU A 72 6.66 25.00 14.61
C LEU A 72 5.76 25.50 13.48
N THR A 73 6.03 26.68 12.92
CA THR A 73 5.22 27.24 11.83
C THR A 73 5.40 26.48 10.51
N LYS A 74 6.44 25.64 10.40
CA LYS A 74 6.76 24.83 9.21
C LYS A 74 6.28 23.38 9.28
N VAL A 75 5.67 22.95 10.37
CA VAL A 75 5.18 21.57 10.53
C VAL A 75 4.17 21.21 9.44
N ALA A 76 3.15 22.07 9.24
CA ALA A 76 2.13 21.86 8.21
C ALA A 76 2.75 21.76 6.81
N TYR A 77 3.67 22.67 6.48
CA TYR A 77 4.39 22.68 5.22
C TYR A 77 5.09 21.34 4.94
N TRP A 78 5.84 20.81 5.90
CA TRP A 78 6.57 19.55 5.68
C TRP A 78 5.66 18.33 5.62
N ILE A 79 4.55 18.32 6.37
CA ILE A 79 3.58 17.23 6.29
C ILE A 79 2.86 17.25 4.94
N ASN A 80 2.42 18.42 4.44
CA ASN A 80 1.88 18.56 3.08
C ASN A 80 2.90 18.10 2.03
N PHE A 81 4.20 18.38 2.25
CA PHE A 81 5.26 17.97 1.32
C PHE A 81 5.40 16.44 1.21
N SER A 82 4.98 15.68 2.23
CA SER A 82 4.94 14.23 2.14
C SER A 82 3.94 13.74 1.08
N SER A 83 2.78 14.39 0.96
CA SER A 83 1.78 14.13 -0.09
C SER A 83 2.29 14.50 -1.47
N VAL A 84 2.95 15.66 -1.59
CA VAL A 84 3.60 16.10 -2.84
C VAL A 84 4.60 15.06 -3.34
N LEU A 85 5.44 14.54 -2.43
CA LEU A 85 6.43 13.51 -2.78
C LEU A 85 5.77 12.20 -3.19
N ALA A 86 4.77 11.74 -2.44
CA ALA A 86 4.01 10.53 -2.77
C ALA A 86 3.35 10.65 -4.15
N SER A 87 2.71 11.78 -4.45
CA SER A 87 2.07 12.05 -5.74
C SER A 87 3.05 12.13 -6.90
N ALA A 88 4.23 12.72 -6.72
CA ALA A 88 5.28 12.69 -7.75
C ALA A 88 5.71 11.24 -8.07
N PHE A 89 5.86 10.39 -7.05
CA PHE A 89 6.12 8.97 -7.25
C PHE A 89 4.97 8.24 -7.95
N THR A 90 3.71 8.56 -7.63
CA THR A 90 2.52 8.04 -8.33
C THR A 90 2.64 8.26 -9.84
N ILE A 91 2.96 9.48 -10.27
CA ILE A 91 3.09 9.82 -11.70
C ILE A 91 4.23 9.02 -12.36
N MET A 92 5.36 8.86 -11.68
CA MET A 92 6.48 8.06 -12.19
C MET A 92 6.12 6.59 -12.39
N PHE A 93 5.44 5.97 -11.41
CA PHE A 93 5.00 4.58 -11.52
C PHE A 93 3.88 4.41 -12.57
N LEU A 94 3.01 5.40 -12.71
CA LEU A 94 2.02 5.45 -13.80
C LEU A 94 2.72 5.48 -15.17
N PHE A 95 3.73 6.35 -15.34
CA PHE A 95 4.54 6.41 -16.55
C PHE A 95 5.12 5.02 -16.89
N TRP A 96 5.81 4.38 -15.95
CA TRP A 96 6.40 3.07 -16.22
C TRP A 96 5.36 1.97 -16.45
N SER A 97 4.18 2.06 -15.82
CA SER A 97 3.07 1.13 -16.07
C SER A 97 2.55 1.27 -17.50
N ILE A 98 2.35 2.49 -17.99
CA ILE A 98 1.93 2.76 -19.37
C ILE A 98 2.96 2.22 -20.35
N VAL A 99 4.26 2.44 -20.11
CA VAL A 99 5.33 1.90 -20.96
C VAL A 99 5.31 0.37 -20.99
N LEU A 100 5.15 -0.30 -19.84
CA LEU A 100 5.07 -1.76 -19.76
C LEU A 100 3.84 -2.31 -20.50
N PHE A 101 2.67 -1.67 -20.36
CA PHE A 101 1.49 -2.03 -21.12
C PHE A 101 1.68 -1.83 -22.63
N GLY A 102 2.24 -0.68 -23.04
CA GLY A 102 2.54 -0.39 -24.44
C GLY A 102 3.45 -1.44 -25.06
N LYS A 103 4.49 -1.87 -24.34
CA LYS A 103 5.36 -2.98 -24.79
C LYS A 103 4.59 -4.27 -25.03
N LYS A 104 3.69 -4.62 -24.11
CA LYS A 104 2.86 -5.83 -24.19
C LYS A 104 1.88 -5.76 -25.37
N LEU A 105 1.26 -4.61 -25.60
CA LEU A 105 0.35 -4.38 -26.74
C LEU A 105 1.08 -4.52 -28.08
N LEU A 106 2.29 -4.00 -28.18
CA LEU A 106 3.14 -4.09 -29.37
C LEU A 106 3.82 -5.48 -29.50
N LYS A 107 3.60 -6.40 -28.56
CA LYS A 107 4.21 -7.74 -28.51
C LYS A 107 5.75 -7.71 -28.59
N LEU A 108 6.35 -6.67 -27.99
CA LEU A 108 7.80 -6.45 -28.01
C LEU A 108 8.46 -7.27 -26.88
N ASN A 109 8.77 -8.51 -27.21
CA ASN A 109 9.28 -9.52 -26.27
C ASN A 109 10.81 -9.62 -26.31
N SER A 110 11.46 -9.27 -27.43
CA SER A 110 12.92 -9.37 -27.59
C SER A 110 13.61 -8.02 -27.75
N ILE A 111 14.93 -8.01 -27.54
CA ILE A 111 15.79 -6.81 -27.63
C ILE A 111 15.89 -6.31 -29.07
N ASP A 112 15.81 -7.20 -30.04
CA ASP A 112 15.97 -6.89 -31.46
C ASP A 112 14.72 -6.26 -32.09
N GLU A 113 13.58 -6.35 -31.38
CA GLU A 113 12.30 -5.75 -31.78
C GLU A 113 12.16 -4.27 -31.36
N LEU A 114 13.05 -3.77 -30.48
CA LEU A 114 13.02 -2.40 -29.97
C LEU A 114 13.73 -1.44 -30.93
N THR A 115 13.02 -1.04 -31.99
CA THR A 115 13.46 0.05 -32.86
C THR A 115 13.45 1.40 -32.12
N ASP A 116 14.21 2.38 -32.62
CA ASP A 116 14.17 3.75 -32.08
C ASP A 116 12.76 4.35 -32.18
N ALA A 117 12.01 4.03 -33.25
CA ALA A 117 10.61 4.46 -33.41
C ALA A 117 9.70 3.89 -32.31
N ASN A 118 9.78 2.59 -32.02
CA ASN A 118 9.03 1.96 -30.93
C ASN A 118 9.41 2.55 -29.57
N THR A 119 10.69 2.87 -29.38
CA THR A 119 11.16 3.51 -28.14
C THR A 119 10.48 4.87 -27.94
N TRP A 120 10.51 5.75 -28.95
CA TRP A 120 9.88 7.07 -28.85
C TRP A 120 8.36 7.01 -28.76
N LEU A 121 7.72 6.05 -29.44
CA LEU A 121 6.28 5.81 -29.31
C LEU A 121 5.90 5.47 -27.87
N LEU A 122 6.63 4.55 -27.24
CA LEU A 122 6.40 4.15 -25.84
C LEU A 122 6.68 5.30 -24.86
N MET A 123 7.77 6.06 -25.06
CA MET A 123 8.07 7.23 -24.24
C MET A 123 6.99 8.30 -24.37
N GLY A 124 6.54 8.58 -25.60
CA GLY A 124 5.49 9.54 -25.89
C GLY A 124 4.16 9.14 -25.24
N ALA A 125 3.75 7.87 -25.38
CA ALA A 125 2.53 7.37 -24.74
C ALA A 125 2.60 7.48 -23.20
N GLY A 126 3.74 7.08 -22.61
CA GLY A 126 3.99 7.23 -21.18
C GLY A 126 3.92 8.69 -20.73
N LEU A 127 4.60 9.60 -21.43
CA LEU A 127 4.62 11.03 -21.13
C LEU A 127 3.22 11.63 -21.19
N VAL A 128 2.49 11.41 -22.30
CA VAL A 128 1.14 11.96 -22.48
C VAL A 128 0.19 11.44 -21.40
N GLY A 129 0.15 10.13 -21.16
CA GLY A 129 -0.78 9.57 -20.18
C GLY A 129 -0.48 9.95 -18.74
N SER A 130 0.80 9.94 -18.34
CA SER A 130 1.19 10.30 -16.97
C SER A 130 1.07 11.80 -16.69
N LEU A 131 1.44 12.67 -17.64
CA LEU A 131 1.30 14.12 -17.49
C LEU A 131 -0.17 14.57 -17.60
N ALA A 132 -0.99 13.91 -18.40
CA ALA A 132 -2.44 14.16 -18.39
C ALA A 132 -3.05 13.90 -17.00
N TYR A 133 -2.64 12.81 -16.32
CA TYR A 133 -3.05 12.56 -14.94
C TYR A 133 -2.45 13.58 -13.96
N THR A 134 -1.20 14.00 -14.20
CA THR A 134 -0.51 15.00 -13.37
C THR A 134 -1.32 16.28 -13.24
N PHE A 135 -1.86 16.75 -14.36
CA PHE A 135 -2.62 18.00 -14.46
C PHE A 135 -4.15 17.78 -14.39
N SER A 136 -4.61 16.60 -13.96
CA SER A 136 -6.04 16.37 -13.75
C SER A 136 -6.48 16.97 -12.42
N ASP A 137 -7.63 17.66 -12.42
CA ASP A 137 -8.12 18.44 -11.27
C ASP A 137 -8.22 17.61 -9.99
N THR A 138 -8.89 16.45 -10.05
CA THR A 138 -9.09 15.57 -8.90
C THR A 138 -7.77 15.06 -8.31
N PHE A 139 -6.80 14.67 -9.15
CA PHE A 139 -5.52 14.18 -8.64
C PHE A 139 -4.66 15.31 -8.11
N TRP A 140 -4.62 16.45 -8.81
CA TRP A 140 -3.86 17.61 -8.39
C TRP A 140 -4.34 18.11 -7.02
N PHE A 141 -5.65 18.27 -6.85
CA PHE A 141 -6.25 18.68 -5.58
C PHE A 141 -5.73 17.85 -4.39
N SER A 142 -5.76 16.52 -4.49
CA SER A 142 -5.23 15.65 -3.44
C SER A 142 -3.70 15.64 -3.34
N ALA A 143 -2.97 16.00 -4.39
CA ALA A 143 -1.51 15.95 -4.42
C ALA A 143 -0.83 17.07 -3.63
N VAL A 144 -1.54 18.15 -3.31
CA VAL A 144 -0.99 19.38 -2.75
C VAL A 144 -1.29 19.58 -1.26
N GLU A 145 -1.96 18.62 -0.62
CA GLU A 145 -2.43 18.72 0.76
C GLU A 145 -2.19 17.42 1.55
N ALA A 146 -2.12 17.53 2.88
CA ALA A 146 -1.86 16.44 3.81
C ALA A 146 -3.07 15.50 3.99
N GLU A 147 -3.44 14.84 2.90
CA GLU A 147 -4.54 13.89 2.85
C GLU A 147 -4.08 12.48 2.44
N VAL A 148 -4.81 11.45 2.87
CA VAL A 148 -4.43 10.04 2.68
C VAL A 148 -4.46 9.61 1.20
N TYR A 149 -5.20 10.32 0.35
CA TYR A 149 -5.40 9.98 -1.06
C TYR A 149 -4.11 10.06 -1.89
N ALA A 150 -3.21 11.00 -1.61
CA ALA A 150 -1.93 11.10 -2.30
C ALA A 150 -1.08 9.85 -2.09
N MET A 151 -0.95 9.43 -0.82
CA MET A 151 -0.21 8.24 -0.44
C MET A 151 -0.92 6.95 -0.87
N SER A 152 -2.25 6.90 -0.80
CA SER A 152 -3.03 5.78 -1.33
C SER A 152 -2.78 5.58 -2.83
N SER A 153 -2.80 6.68 -3.60
CA SER A 153 -2.51 6.66 -5.03
C SER A 153 -1.10 6.15 -5.33
N PHE A 154 -0.11 6.53 -4.50
CA PHE A 154 1.25 6.03 -4.61
C PHE A 154 1.32 4.52 -4.46
N PHE A 155 0.70 3.97 -3.41
CA PHE A 155 0.66 2.52 -3.19
C PHE A 155 -0.03 1.78 -4.34
N THR A 156 -1.13 2.32 -4.86
CA THR A 156 -1.83 1.77 -6.03
C THR A 156 -0.96 1.79 -7.28
N ALA A 157 -0.34 2.92 -7.61
CA ALA A 157 0.53 3.02 -8.79
C ALA A 157 1.74 2.09 -8.67
N PHE A 158 2.36 2.01 -7.49
CA PHE A 158 3.46 1.10 -7.23
C PHE A 158 3.04 -0.36 -7.40
N VAL A 159 1.92 -0.79 -6.80
CA VAL A 159 1.48 -2.18 -6.82
C VAL A 159 1.12 -2.62 -8.24
N VAL A 160 0.43 -1.78 -9.01
CA VAL A 160 0.13 -2.05 -10.43
C VAL A 160 1.42 -2.15 -11.24
N TRP A 161 2.34 -1.21 -11.07
CA TRP A 161 3.64 -1.26 -11.73
C TRP A 161 4.43 -2.53 -11.36
N ALA A 162 4.49 -2.86 -10.07
CA ALA A 162 5.17 -4.03 -9.53
C ALA A 162 4.59 -5.34 -10.10
N MET A 163 3.26 -5.39 -10.31
CA MET A 163 2.62 -6.54 -10.94
C MET A 163 2.94 -6.66 -12.43
N LEU A 164 3.07 -5.54 -13.15
CA LEU A 164 3.55 -5.55 -14.53
C LEU A 164 5.04 -5.92 -14.62
N LYS A 165 5.83 -5.52 -13.61
CA LYS A 165 7.22 -5.98 -13.46
C LYS A 165 7.29 -7.49 -13.18
N TRP A 166 6.41 -8.00 -12.33
CA TRP A 166 6.24 -9.44 -12.11
C TRP A 166 5.88 -10.15 -13.42
N ASP A 167 4.98 -9.57 -14.22
CA ASP A 167 4.48 -10.16 -15.47
C ASP A 167 5.61 -10.45 -16.47
N VAL A 168 6.57 -9.54 -16.61
CA VAL A 168 7.68 -9.68 -17.57
C VAL A 168 8.86 -10.54 -17.08
N ILE A 169 8.85 -11.02 -15.84
CA ILE A 169 9.92 -11.89 -15.29
C ILE A 169 9.57 -13.37 -15.53
N GLU A 170 10.43 -14.08 -16.26
CA GLU A 170 10.22 -15.51 -16.57
C GLU A 170 10.64 -16.44 -15.43
N ASP A 171 11.72 -16.12 -14.72
CA ASP A 171 12.20 -16.88 -13.55
C ASP A 171 11.18 -16.81 -12.41
N GLU A 172 10.53 -17.93 -12.10
CA GLU A 172 9.47 -17.99 -11.11
C GLU A 172 9.92 -17.59 -9.70
N SER A 173 11.16 -17.94 -9.31
CA SER A 173 11.68 -17.58 -7.99
C SER A 173 11.85 -16.06 -7.86
N LYS A 174 12.41 -15.42 -8.89
CA LYS A 174 12.54 -13.96 -8.94
C LYS A 174 11.18 -13.27 -9.03
N ALA A 175 10.25 -13.83 -9.79
CA ALA A 175 8.89 -13.31 -9.89
C ALA A 175 8.20 -13.38 -8.51
N ASN A 176 8.24 -14.50 -7.80
CA ASN A 176 7.56 -14.64 -6.50
C ASN A 176 8.01 -13.60 -5.45
N ARG A 177 9.25 -13.11 -5.51
CA ARG A 177 9.71 -12.00 -4.64
C ARG A 177 8.91 -10.72 -4.86
N TRP A 178 8.50 -10.44 -6.10
CA TRP A 178 7.63 -9.31 -6.41
C TRP A 178 6.22 -9.50 -5.86
N LEU A 179 5.67 -10.72 -5.85
CA LEU A 179 4.38 -10.98 -5.21
C LEU A 179 4.43 -10.69 -3.72
N ILE A 180 5.49 -11.14 -3.04
CA ILE A 180 5.70 -10.85 -1.61
C ILE A 180 5.80 -9.34 -1.37
N LEU A 181 6.56 -8.62 -2.21
CA LEU A 181 6.66 -7.16 -2.12
C LEU A 181 5.32 -6.46 -2.38
N ILE A 182 4.54 -6.92 -3.36
CA ILE A 182 3.20 -6.38 -3.64
C ILE A 182 2.32 -6.54 -2.41
N PHE A 183 2.24 -7.73 -1.83
CA PHE A 183 1.40 -7.98 -0.66
C PHE A 183 1.90 -7.25 0.59
N TYR A 184 3.21 -7.05 0.75
CA TYR A 184 3.77 -6.16 1.77
C TYR A 184 3.27 -4.71 1.62
N MET A 185 3.38 -4.18 0.41
CA MET A 185 2.94 -2.81 0.09
C MET A 185 1.43 -2.66 0.22
N MET A 186 0.66 -3.70 -0.10
CA MET A 186 -0.78 -3.74 0.17
C MET A 186 -1.07 -3.71 1.67
N GLY A 187 -0.35 -4.51 2.48
CA GLY A 187 -0.47 -4.49 3.94
C GLY A 187 -0.15 -3.13 4.56
N LEU A 188 0.93 -2.48 4.11
CA LEU A 188 1.26 -1.11 4.51
C LEU A 188 0.16 -0.13 4.13
N SER A 189 -0.37 -0.24 2.91
CA SER A 189 -1.43 0.63 2.42
C SER A 189 -2.72 0.53 3.24
N ILE A 190 -2.99 -0.57 3.94
CA ILE A 190 -4.13 -0.65 4.87
C ILE A 190 -3.99 0.45 5.92
N GLY A 191 -2.78 0.70 6.41
CA GLY A 191 -2.46 1.80 7.34
C GLY A 191 -2.52 3.20 6.74
N VAL A 192 -2.94 3.35 5.48
CA VAL A 192 -3.14 4.64 4.81
C VAL A 192 -4.60 4.75 4.40
N HIS A 193 -5.05 3.84 3.53
CA HIS A 193 -6.41 3.78 3.02
C HIS A 193 -6.70 2.41 2.39
N LEU A 194 -7.94 1.92 2.54
CA LEU A 194 -8.35 0.58 2.08
C LEU A 194 -8.50 0.44 0.56
N LEU A 195 -8.51 1.57 -0.18
CA LEU A 195 -8.72 1.61 -1.64
C LEU A 195 -7.76 0.71 -2.42
N ASN A 196 -6.54 0.52 -1.92
CA ASN A 196 -5.55 -0.30 -2.62
C ASN A 196 -5.98 -1.77 -2.73
N LEU A 197 -6.86 -2.26 -1.85
CA LEU A 197 -7.43 -3.61 -1.97
C LEU A 197 -8.28 -3.78 -3.24
N VAL A 198 -8.87 -2.70 -3.75
CA VAL A 198 -9.68 -2.71 -4.99
C VAL A 198 -8.81 -2.98 -6.22
N THR A 199 -7.48 -2.91 -6.12
CA THR A 199 -6.58 -3.30 -7.22
C THR A 199 -6.54 -4.81 -7.42
N ILE A 200 -6.84 -5.63 -6.40
CA ILE A 200 -6.72 -7.10 -6.43
C ILE A 200 -7.36 -7.74 -7.68
N PRO A 201 -8.58 -7.38 -8.13
CA PRO A 201 -9.18 -7.99 -9.31
C PRO A 201 -8.35 -7.77 -10.57
N ALA A 202 -7.79 -6.56 -10.76
CA ALA A 202 -6.92 -6.27 -11.88
C ALA A 202 -5.60 -7.05 -11.80
N LEU A 203 -4.98 -7.12 -10.62
CA LEU A 203 -3.73 -7.88 -10.42
C LEU A 203 -3.95 -9.38 -10.65
N SER A 204 -5.03 -9.95 -10.13
CA SER A 204 -5.39 -11.34 -10.33
C SER A 204 -5.63 -11.67 -11.80
N LEU A 205 -6.23 -10.75 -12.58
CA LEU A 205 -6.36 -10.93 -14.03
C LEU A 205 -5.00 -10.91 -14.72
N ILE A 206 -4.07 -10.02 -14.33
CA ILE A 206 -2.69 -10.05 -14.86
C ILE A 206 -2.03 -11.39 -14.54
N TYR A 207 -2.19 -11.89 -13.31
CA TYR A 207 -1.70 -13.21 -12.91
C TYR A 207 -2.29 -14.34 -13.79
N TYR A 208 -3.60 -14.34 -13.96
CA TYR A 208 -4.33 -15.34 -14.73
C TYR A 208 -3.89 -15.33 -16.20
N PHE A 209 -3.82 -14.16 -16.83
CA PHE A 209 -3.41 -14.01 -18.23
C PHE A 209 -1.95 -14.40 -18.48
N LYS A 210 -1.09 -14.33 -17.47
CA LYS A 210 0.29 -14.83 -17.59
C LYS A 210 0.36 -16.36 -17.52
N LYS A 211 -0.37 -16.96 -16.57
CA LYS A 211 -0.20 -18.38 -16.22
C LYS A 211 -1.13 -19.31 -17.01
N TYR A 212 -2.23 -18.81 -17.55
CA TYR A 212 -3.28 -19.62 -18.15
C TYR A 212 -3.76 -19.04 -19.48
N LYS A 213 -4.33 -19.90 -20.33
CA LYS A 213 -4.99 -19.46 -21.57
C LYS A 213 -6.31 -18.75 -21.22
N PRO A 214 -6.53 -17.51 -21.70
CA PRO A 214 -7.75 -16.76 -21.38
C PRO A 214 -9.02 -17.47 -21.88
N SER A 215 -10.01 -17.60 -21.01
CA SER A 215 -11.37 -18.03 -21.34
C SER A 215 -12.38 -17.21 -20.55
N LEU A 216 -13.63 -17.10 -21.04
CA LEU A 216 -14.68 -16.35 -20.34
C LEU A 216 -14.86 -16.85 -18.90
N TRP A 217 -14.92 -18.17 -18.72
CA TRP A 217 -15.08 -18.79 -17.40
C TRP A 217 -13.86 -18.65 -16.51
N GLY A 218 -12.65 -18.62 -17.08
CA GLY A 218 -11.44 -18.33 -16.32
C GLY A 218 -11.37 -16.87 -15.85
N ILE A 219 -11.84 -15.92 -16.67
CA ILE A 219 -11.97 -14.51 -16.28
C ILE A 219 -12.99 -14.36 -15.14
N VAL A 220 -14.19 -14.93 -15.31
CA VAL A 220 -15.25 -14.89 -14.29
C VAL A 220 -14.77 -15.55 -12.99
N GLY A 221 -14.17 -16.74 -13.07
CA GLY A 221 -13.61 -17.42 -11.91
C GLY A 221 -12.52 -16.62 -11.20
N THR A 222 -11.63 -15.97 -11.95
CA THR A 222 -10.57 -15.10 -11.39
C THR A 222 -11.14 -13.88 -10.67
N LEU A 223 -12.17 -13.26 -11.23
CA LEU A 223 -12.87 -12.13 -10.59
C LEU A 223 -13.56 -12.57 -9.29
N LEU A 224 -14.25 -13.72 -9.29
CA LEU A 224 -14.87 -14.26 -8.08
C LEU A 224 -13.84 -14.59 -6.99
N ILE A 225 -12.73 -15.23 -7.36
CA ILE A 225 -11.61 -15.49 -6.42
C ILE A 225 -11.05 -14.18 -5.87
N SER A 226 -10.94 -13.15 -6.71
CA SER A 226 -10.46 -11.83 -6.28
C SER A 226 -11.39 -11.18 -5.25
N LEU A 227 -12.71 -11.29 -5.44
CA LEU A 227 -13.69 -10.83 -4.44
C LEU A 227 -13.56 -11.60 -3.13
N VAL A 228 -13.30 -12.91 -3.17
CA VAL A 228 -13.04 -13.72 -1.97
C VAL A 228 -11.77 -13.25 -1.25
N ILE A 229 -10.70 -12.92 -1.99
CA ILE A 229 -9.46 -12.38 -1.39
C ILE A 229 -9.71 -11.02 -0.75
N ILE A 230 -10.45 -10.12 -1.42
CA ILE A 230 -10.83 -8.81 -0.86
C ILE A 230 -11.63 -9.00 0.42
N PHE A 231 -12.66 -9.85 0.41
CA PHE A 231 -13.47 -10.15 1.59
C PHE A 231 -12.63 -10.74 2.72
N PHE A 232 -11.73 -11.68 2.41
CA PHE A 232 -10.82 -12.27 3.39
C PHE A 232 -9.97 -11.19 4.06
N ILE A 233 -9.35 -10.29 3.30
CA ILE A 233 -8.53 -9.22 3.89
C ILE A 233 -9.41 -8.23 4.66
N ASN A 234 -10.46 -7.71 4.03
CA ASN A 234 -11.27 -6.64 4.58
C ASN A 234 -12.08 -7.06 5.82
N SER A 235 -12.55 -8.31 5.88
CA SER A 235 -13.43 -8.78 6.96
C SER A 235 -12.75 -9.75 7.93
N ILE A 236 -11.83 -10.59 7.47
CA ILE A 236 -11.16 -11.58 8.34
C ILE A 236 -9.84 -11.03 8.88
N VAL A 237 -9.03 -10.39 8.04
CA VAL A 237 -7.71 -9.90 8.46
C VAL A 237 -7.83 -8.62 9.29
N ILE A 238 -8.52 -7.60 8.76
CA ILE A 238 -8.55 -6.26 9.37
C ILE A 238 -9.35 -6.26 10.69
N PRO A 239 -10.68 -6.46 10.72
CA PRO A 239 -11.42 -6.49 11.98
C PRO A 239 -11.47 -7.89 12.61
N GLY A 240 -11.34 -8.97 11.83
CA GLY A 240 -11.51 -10.34 12.32
C GLY A 240 -10.37 -10.82 13.23
N LEU A 241 -9.10 -10.51 12.93
CA LEU A 241 -7.98 -10.89 13.79
C LEU A 241 -8.05 -10.20 15.17
N PRO A 242 -8.25 -8.87 15.27
CA PRO A 242 -8.46 -8.22 16.57
C PRO A 242 -9.71 -8.72 17.30
N SER A 243 -10.81 -8.99 16.58
CA SER A 243 -12.03 -9.56 17.18
C SER A 243 -11.78 -10.92 17.83
N PHE A 244 -11.03 -11.79 17.14
CA PHE A 244 -10.68 -13.10 17.68
C PHE A 244 -9.72 -12.98 18.88
N ALA A 245 -8.74 -12.08 18.82
CA ALA A 245 -7.88 -11.75 19.95
C ALA A 245 -8.69 -11.28 21.17
N GLY A 246 -9.65 -10.38 20.96
CA GLY A 246 -10.56 -9.89 22.02
C GLY A 246 -11.43 -11.00 22.61
N SER A 247 -11.95 -11.92 21.78
CA SER A 247 -12.73 -13.06 22.27
C SER A 247 -11.90 -14.00 23.16
N LEU A 248 -10.64 -14.23 22.81
CA LEU A 248 -9.70 -15.01 23.63
C LEU A 248 -9.34 -14.28 24.91
N GLU A 249 -9.15 -12.96 24.86
CA GLU A 249 -8.91 -12.15 26.05
C GLU A 249 -10.06 -12.27 27.06
N ILE A 250 -11.31 -12.12 26.61
CA ILE A 250 -12.50 -12.29 27.45
C ILE A 250 -12.53 -13.70 28.06
N PHE A 251 -12.27 -14.74 27.27
CA PHE A 251 -12.28 -16.12 27.77
C PHE A 251 -11.17 -16.37 28.82
N PHE A 252 -9.94 -15.95 28.54
CA PHE A 252 -8.80 -16.17 29.42
C PHE A 252 -8.95 -15.41 30.74
N VAL A 253 -9.39 -14.16 30.70
CA VAL A 253 -9.57 -13.35 31.91
C VAL A 253 -10.81 -13.77 32.69
N ASN A 254 -11.97 -13.89 32.04
CA ASN A 254 -13.24 -14.10 32.77
C ASN A 254 -13.46 -15.57 33.14
N SER A 255 -13.10 -16.51 32.27
CA SER A 255 -13.33 -17.94 32.51
C SER A 255 -12.14 -18.62 33.19
N LEU A 256 -10.91 -18.33 32.75
CA LEU A 256 -9.69 -18.95 33.31
C LEU A 256 -9.07 -18.16 34.47
N ARG A 257 -9.57 -16.94 34.75
CA ARG A 257 -9.07 -16.05 35.81
C ARG A 257 -7.58 -15.70 35.68
N LEU A 258 -7.09 -15.65 34.44
CA LEU A 258 -5.73 -15.24 34.15
C LEU A 258 -5.60 -13.69 34.16
N PRO A 259 -4.38 -13.14 34.29
CA PRO A 259 -4.17 -11.70 34.20
C PRO A 259 -4.59 -11.11 32.84
N PHE A 260 -4.87 -9.81 32.82
CA PHE A 260 -5.10 -9.05 31.58
C PHE A 260 -3.95 -9.24 30.58
N ASN A 261 -4.30 -9.17 29.29
CA ASN A 261 -3.49 -9.43 28.10
C ASN A 261 -3.09 -10.90 27.88
N SER A 262 -3.46 -11.83 28.77
CA SER A 262 -3.08 -13.24 28.63
C SER A 262 -3.66 -13.91 27.38
N GLY A 263 -4.91 -13.59 27.01
CA GLY A 263 -5.55 -14.12 25.81
C GLY A 263 -4.97 -13.52 24.53
N ILE A 264 -4.66 -12.22 24.54
CA ILE A 264 -3.99 -11.53 23.42
C ILE A 264 -2.59 -12.11 23.18
N ILE A 265 -1.79 -12.29 24.23
CA ILE A 265 -0.44 -12.87 24.13
C ILE A 265 -0.53 -14.29 23.57
N PHE A 266 -1.44 -15.11 24.09
CA PHE A 266 -1.67 -16.46 23.57
C PHE A 266 -2.03 -16.43 22.08
N PHE A 267 -2.94 -15.55 21.67
CA PHE A 267 -3.33 -15.39 20.26
C PHE A 267 -2.14 -15.03 19.37
N ILE A 268 -1.33 -14.04 19.75
CA ILE A 268 -0.15 -13.62 18.97
C ILE A 268 0.83 -14.77 18.82
N VAL A 269 1.14 -15.48 19.93
CA VAL A 269 2.05 -16.64 19.89
C VAL A 269 1.51 -17.76 19.02
N ALA A 270 0.21 -18.06 19.10
CA ALA A 270 -0.43 -19.08 18.29
C ALA A 270 -0.46 -18.71 16.79
N LEU A 271 -0.77 -17.45 16.47
CA LEU A 271 -0.79 -16.93 15.10
C LEU A 271 0.62 -16.96 14.48
N LEU A 272 1.62 -16.41 15.17
CA LEU A 272 3.00 -16.42 14.69
C LEU A 272 3.58 -17.84 14.63
N GLY A 273 3.31 -18.66 15.65
CA GLY A 273 3.78 -20.05 15.69
C GLY A 273 3.21 -20.89 14.56
N SER A 274 1.91 -20.78 14.28
CA SER A 274 1.26 -21.48 13.16
C SER A 274 1.76 -21.00 11.80
N LEU A 275 2.01 -19.69 11.65
CA LEU A 275 2.54 -19.12 10.42
C LEU A 275 4.00 -19.56 10.15
N ILE A 276 4.86 -19.49 11.17
CA ILE A 276 6.26 -19.95 11.08
C ILE A 276 6.30 -21.44 10.77
N TYR A 277 5.51 -22.25 11.49
CA TYR A 277 5.42 -23.69 11.23
C TYR A 277 4.91 -23.99 9.82
N GLY A 278 3.87 -23.29 9.35
CA GLY A 278 3.35 -23.43 8.00
C GLY A 278 4.39 -23.10 6.92
N ILE A 279 5.14 -22.01 7.11
CA ILE A 279 6.24 -21.62 6.20
C ILE A 279 7.31 -22.71 6.19
N TYR A 280 7.78 -23.16 7.36
CA TYR A 280 8.75 -24.24 7.46
C TYR A 280 8.25 -25.54 6.82
N TYR A 281 7.00 -25.92 7.08
CA TYR A 281 6.37 -27.12 6.52
C TYR A 281 6.31 -27.03 4.98
N SER A 282 5.88 -25.89 4.44
CA SER A 282 5.79 -25.68 2.99
C SER A 282 7.16 -25.73 2.30
N GLN A 283 8.24 -25.31 2.97
CA GLN A 283 9.61 -25.47 2.47
C GLN A 283 10.04 -26.93 2.50
N LYS A 284 9.87 -27.60 3.64
CA LYS A 284 10.24 -29.01 3.84
C LYS A 284 9.54 -29.95 2.86
N LYS A 285 8.29 -29.66 2.50
CA LYS A 285 7.48 -30.42 1.54
C LYS A 285 7.60 -29.93 0.10
N VAL A 286 8.41 -28.90 -0.17
CA VAL A 286 8.60 -28.30 -1.50
C VAL A 286 7.24 -27.92 -2.12
N MET A 287 6.51 -27.05 -1.43
CA MET A 287 5.20 -26.54 -1.84
C MET A 287 5.28 -25.03 -2.15
N PRO A 288 5.77 -24.62 -3.34
CA PRO A 288 6.06 -23.21 -3.64
C PRO A 288 4.84 -22.28 -3.56
N LEU A 289 3.67 -22.76 -3.99
CA LEU A 289 2.43 -21.97 -3.97
C LEU A 289 2.00 -21.66 -2.53
N LEU A 290 1.96 -22.69 -1.68
CA LEU A 290 1.64 -22.52 -0.26
C LEU A 290 2.67 -21.64 0.44
N ASN A 291 3.96 -21.83 0.14
CA ASN A 291 5.02 -21.01 0.72
C ASN A 291 4.87 -19.53 0.34
N THR A 292 4.62 -19.24 -0.94
CA THR A 292 4.43 -17.87 -1.43
C THR A 292 3.18 -17.25 -0.84
N PHE A 293 2.08 -18.00 -0.69
CA PHE A 293 0.88 -17.54 -0.02
C PHE A 293 1.14 -17.18 1.45
N LEU A 294 1.76 -18.08 2.22
CA LEU A 294 2.05 -17.86 3.64
C LEU A 294 3.03 -16.70 3.86
N LEU A 295 4.05 -16.56 3.00
CA LEU A 295 4.95 -15.41 3.04
C LEU A 295 4.21 -14.12 2.70
N SER A 296 3.38 -14.12 1.65
CA SER A 296 2.58 -12.94 1.30
C SER A 296 1.66 -12.53 2.44
N PHE A 297 0.98 -13.50 3.07
CA PHE A 297 0.15 -13.27 4.24
C PHE A 297 0.96 -12.71 5.42
N ALA A 298 2.14 -13.27 5.72
CA ALA A 298 3.03 -12.75 6.75
C ALA A 298 3.41 -11.28 6.50
N PHE A 299 3.73 -10.92 5.26
CA PHE A 299 4.09 -9.55 4.91
C PHE A 299 2.89 -8.59 4.92
N ILE A 300 1.68 -9.05 4.63
CA ILE A 300 0.46 -8.25 4.90
C ILE A 300 0.37 -7.94 6.39
N LEU A 301 0.54 -8.94 7.27
CA LEU A 301 0.48 -8.73 8.73
C LEU A 301 1.59 -7.79 9.23
N ILE A 302 2.80 -7.89 8.67
CA ILE A 302 3.89 -6.95 8.98
C ILE A 302 3.48 -5.53 8.57
N GLY A 303 2.93 -5.33 7.37
CA GLY A 303 2.44 -4.01 6.96
C GLY A 303 1.30 -3.49 7.84
N TYR A 304 0.32 -4.36 8.13
CA TYR A 304 -0.84 -4.06 8.96
C TYR A 304 -0.46 -3.73 10.42
N SER A 305 0.69 -4.21 10.90
CA SER A 305 1.17 -3.94 12.26
C SER A 305 1.34 -2.45 12.60
N CYS A 306 1.39 -1.55 11.61
CA CYS A 306 1.35 -0.11 11.85
C CYS A 306 0.11 0.34 12.67
N TYR A 307 -1.01 -0.40 12.59
CA TYR A 307 -2.20 -0.17 13.40
C TYR A 307 -2.01 -0.34 14.90
N THR A 308 -0.97 -1.04 15.34
CA THR A 308 -0.62 -1.07 16.77
C THR A 308 -0.36 0.33 17.32
N MET A 309 0.06 1.28 16.48
CA MET A 309 0.24 2.68 16.85
C MET A 309 -1.05 3.29 17.42
N VAL A 310 -2.20 3.02 16.80
CA VAL A 310 -3.50 3.54 17.25
C VAL A 310 -3.79 3.11 18.69
N VAL A 311 -3.73 1.80 18.97
CA VAL A 311 -4.00 1.25 20.31
C VAL A 311 -2.98 1.74 21.33
N ILE A 312 -1.70 1.74 20.98
CA ILE A 312 -0.63 2.22 21.86
C ILE A 312 -0.86 3.68 22.21
N ARG A 313 -1.14 4.54 21.23
CA ARG A 313 -1.32 5.98 21.45
C ARG A 313 -2.61 6.29 22.18
N SER A 314 -3.71 5.59 21.90
CA SER A 314 -4.96 5.70 22.66
C SER A 314 -4.73 5.49 24.17
N ASN A 315 -3.93 4.49 24.54
CA ASN A 315 -3.60 4.21 25.96
C ASN A 315 -2.85 5.36 26.67
N TYR A 316 -2.20 6.27 25.93
CA TYR A 316 -1.55 7.46 26.51
C TYR A 316 -2.51 8.65 26.69
N ASN A 317 -3.79 8.49 26.33
CA ASN A 317 -4.83 9.54 26.39
C ASN A 317 -4.40 10.88 25.76
N PRO A 318 -4.05 10.90 24.46
CA PRO A 318 -3.65 12.12 23.78
C PRO A 318 -4.82 13.12 23.69
N PRO A 319 -4.54 14.42 23.47
CA PRO A 319 -5.57 15.44 23.32
C PRO A 319 -6.61 15.12 22.24
N ILE A 320 -6.18 14.66 21.06
CA ILE A 320 -7.04 14.09 20.03
C ILE A 320 -7.01 12.56 20.18
N ASN A 321 -8.06 12.01 20.78
CA ASN A 321 -8.24 10.58 20.96
C ASN A 321 -9.63 10.14 20.50
N GLN A 322 -9.89 10.15 19.19
CA GLN A 322 -11.23 9.82 18.69
C GLN A 322 -11.59 8.36 18.98
N ASN A 323 -12.80 8.15 19.50
CA ASN A 323 -13.38 6.85 19.91
C ASN A 323 -12.62 6.06 20.99
N ASP A 324 -11.46 6.53 21.45
CA ASP A 324 -10.62 5.90 22.49
C ASP A 324 -10.42 4.37 22.31
N PRO A 325 -9.82 3.91 21.19
CA PRO A 325 -9.56 2.49 20.92
C PRO A 325 -8.39 1.93 21.76
N SER A 326 -8.50 2.01 23.08
CA SER A 326 -7.44 1.63 24.04
C SER A 326 -7.30 0.12 24.27
N ASP A 327 -8.25 -0.69 23.81
CA ASP A 327 -8.23 -2.15 23.91
C ASP A 327 -8.71 -2.82 22.61
N PRO A 328 -8.53 -4.14 22.41
CA PRO A 328 -8.91 -4.81 21.16
C PRO A 328 -10.39 -4.66 20.78
N ILE A 329 -11.31 -4.54 21.74
CA ILE A 329 -12.74 -4.39 21.46
C ILE A 329 -13.02 -2.96 20.99
N GLY A 330 -12.47 -1.97 21.70
CA GLY A 330 -12.51 -0.57 21.27
C GLY A 330 -11.86 -0.39 19.90
N PHE A 331 -10.76 -1.07 19.64
CA PHE A 331 -10.07 -1.07 18.36
C PHE A 331 -10.89 -1.68 17.23
N VAL A 332 -11.61 -2.78 17.46
CA VAL A 332 -12.52 -3.35 16.45
C VAL A 332 -13.65 -2.38 16.13
N SER A 333 -14.21 -1.69 17.13
CA SER A 333 -15.24 -0.67 16.90
C SER A 333 -14.73 0.57 16.17
N TYR A 334 -13.42 0.81 16.20
CA TYR A 334 -12.75 1.94 15.55
C TYR A 334 -12.37 1.67 14.09
N LEU A 335 -12.15 0.41 13.71
CA LEU A 335 -11.80 -0.01 12.34
C LEU A 335 -13.00 0.03 11.38
#